data_AF-A0A430Q0N1-F1
#
_entry.id   AF-A0A430Q0N1-F1
#
_cell.length_a   1.000
_cell.length_b   1.000
_cell.length_c   1.000
_cell.angle_alpha   90.00
_cell.angle_beta   90.00
_cell.angle_gamma   90.00
#
_symmetry.space_group_name_H-M   'P 1'
#
loop_
_entity.id
_entity.type
_entity.pdbx_description
1 polymer ?
#
loop_
_entity_poly.entity_id
_entity_poly.type
_entity_poly.pdbx_seq_one_letter_code
_entity_poly.pdbx_strand_id
1 'polypeptide(L)'
;MLGSCILVTPVLDEGRTFVEGYVPSGEWIELSTGKRYFSRGTWKYFDAPLNVIPISIRCGCIVPIQVSAETTDIARKKGFGLFVILSSTDDGSSAAGQRIKASGELFWDNGDDANLNYVHVKFEVRDRTLTVTSTPSSVESLEKIDLKELDVKTILIVGFIKKPAAILVNNKPVDFMFDNDLETCQIKNQSFLTLIPIQVSAETTDIARKKGFGLFVILSSTDDESSAAGQRIKASGELFWDNGDDANLNYVHVKFEVRDRTLTVTSTPSSVESLEKIDLKELDVKTILIVGFIKKPAAILVNNKPVDFMFDNDLETCQIKNQSFLTLSKEFMIKWRF
;
A
#
# COMPACT_ATOMS: atom_id res chain seq x y z
N MET A 1 -7.12 -27.38 -3.35
CA MET A 1 -7.04 -26.02 -3.91
C MET A 1 -7.56 -26.04 -5.33
N LEU A 2 -8.17 -24.96 -5.80
CA LEU A 2 -8.45 -24.73 -7.21
C LEU A 2 -7.40 -23.75 -7.74
N GLY A 3 -6.51 -24.25 -8.60
CA GLY A 3 -5.29 -23.55 -8.99
C GLY A 3 -4.43 -23.17 -7.78
N SER A 4 -3.69 -22.06 -7.92
CA SER A 4 -2.80 -21.51 -6.88
C SER A 4 -3.49 -20.54 -5.92
N CYS A 5 -4.74 -20.14 -6.22
CA CYS A 5 -5.39 -18.99 -5.59
C CYS A 5 -6.55 -19.34 -4.66
N ILE A 6 -7.28 -20.43 -4.88
CA ILE A 6 -8.51 -20.73 -4.12
C ILE A 6 -8.30 -21.96 -3.23
N LEU A 7 -8.48 -21.78 -1.93
CA LEU A 7 -8.52 -22.83 -0.93
C LEU A 7 -9.97 -23.09 -0.54
N VAL A 8 -10.43 -24.32 -0.71
CA VAL A 8 -11.76 -24.79 -0.28
C VAL A 8 -11.55 -25.71 0.91
N THR A 9 -12.25 -25.45 2.01
CA THR A 9 -12.15 -26.24 3.25
C THR A 9 -13.52 -26.83 3.57
N PRO A 10 -13.90 -27.97 2.96
CA PRO A 10 -15.23 -28.54 3.12
C PRO A 10 -15.40 -29.19 4.50
N VAL A 11 -16.63 -29.12 5.04
CA VAL A 11 -17.05 -29.97 6.17
C VAL A 11 -17.34 -31.37 5.62
N LEU A 12 -16.71 -32.40 6.20
CA LEU A 12 -16.84 -33.79 5.73
C LEU A 12 -17.50 -34.71 6.76
N ASP A 13 -17.78 -34.20 7.97
CA ASP A 13 -18.41 -34.96 9.05
C ASP A 13 -19.87 -34.53 9.23
N GLU A 14 -20.75 -35.51 9.41
CA GLU A 14 -22.18 -35.28 9.62
C GLU A 14 -22.46 -34.42 10.86
N GLY A 15 -23.41 -33.50 10.75
CA GLY A 15 -23.91 -32.68 11.86
C GLY A 15 -22.97 -31.57 12.35
N ARG A 16 -21.79 -31.40 11.73
CA ARG A 16 -20.86 -30.30 12.06
C ARG A 16 -21.29 -28.98 11.45
N THR A 17 -21.03 -27.88 12.17
CA THR A 17 -21.22 -26.50 11.71
C THR A 17 -19.91 -25.69 11.72
N PHE A 18 -18.78 -26.39 11.72
CA PHE A 18 -17.44 -25.85 11.71
C PHE A 18 -16.48 -26.90 11.14
N VAL A 19 -15.31 -26.44 10.70
CA VAL A 19 -14.24 -27.33 10.19
C VAL A 19 -12.88 -26.78 10.60
N GLU A 20 -11.96 -27.68 10.92
CA GLU A 20 -10.55 -27.35 11.06
C GLU A 20 -9.84 -27.68 9.75
N GLY A 21 -9.16 -26.70 9.16
CA GLY A 21 -8.45 -26.86 7.89
C GLY A 21 -7.03 -26.34 7.97
N TYR A 22 -6.09 -27.04 7.33
CA TYR A 22 -4.73 -26.55 7.17
C TYR A 22 -4.71 -25.40 6.15
N VAL A 23 -4.20 -24.24 6.56
CA VAL A 23 -4.04 -23.08 5.69
C VAL A 23 -2.55 -22.87 5.40
N PRO A 24 -2.10 -22.96 4.14
CA PRO A 24 -0.70 -22.73 3.80
C PRO A 24 -0.22 -21.32 4.20
N SER A 25 1.09 -21.18 4.41
CA SER A 25 1.69 -19.90 4.79
C SER A 25 1.43 -18.82 3.73
N GLY A 26 1.04 -17.63 4.19
CA GLY A 26 0.69 -16.49 3.35
C GLY A 26 -0.51 -15.70 3.85
N GLU A 27 -0.84 -14.63 3.13
CA GLU A 27 -2.05 -13.85 3.35
C GLU A 27 -3.22 -14.38 2.53
N TRP A 28 -4.41 -14.36 3.12
CA TRP A 28 -5.64 -14.89 2.58
C TRP A 28 -6.81 -13.96 2.90
N ILE A 29 -7.81 -13.93 2.03
CA ILE A 29 -9.14 -13.35 2.28
C ILE A 29 -10.12 -14.49 2.48
N GLU A 30 -10.85 -14.49 3.59
CA GLU A 30 -12.01 -15.37 3.76
C GLU A 30 -13.20 -14.81 2.97
N LEU A 31 -13.70 -15.56 1.99
CA LEU A 31 -14.67 -15.05 1.02
C LEU A 31 -16.03 -14.71 1.63
N SER A 32 -16.46 -15.45 2.66
CA SER A 32 -17.75 -15.23 3.34
C SER A 32 -17.79 -13.94 4.17
N THR A 33 -16.65 -13.55 4.74
CA THR A 33 -16.55 -12.39 5.63
C THR A 33 -15.82 -11.20 5.01
N GLY A 34 -15.11 -11.41 3.89
CA GLY A 34 -14.20 -10.45 3.29
C GLY A 34 -12.94 -10.18 4.12
N LYS A 35 -12.74 -10.86 5.26
CA LYS A 35 -11.65 -10.56 6.18
C LYS A 35 -10.31 -11.08 5.68
N ARG A 36 -9.31 -10.20 5.71
CA ARG A 36 -7.90 -10.55 5.49
C ARG A 36 -7.31 -11.18 6.75
N TYR A 37 -6.54 -12.24 6.57
CA TYR A 37 -5.77 -12.86 7.65
C TYR A 37 -4.46 -13.46 7.14
N PHE A 38 -3.48 -13.58 8.02
CA PHE A 38 -2.21 -14.24 7.74
C PHE A 38 -2.18 -15.64 8.36
N SER A 39 -1.73 -16.63 7.59
CA SER A 39 -1.41 -17.97 8.08
C SER A 39 0.10 -18.18 8.09
N ARG A 40 0.61 -18.86 9.12
CA ARG A 40 2.00 -19.32 9.19
C ARG A 40 2.20 -20.73 8.59
N GLY A 41 1.18 -21.30 7.94
CA GLY A 41 1.17 -22.72 7.59
C GLY A 41 0.67 -23.56 8.75
N THR A 42 -0.54 -23.25 9.24
CA THR A 42 -1.12 -23.86 10.44
C THR A 42 -2.55 -24.29 10.19
N TRP A 43 -3.03 -25.19 11.04
CA TRP A 43 -4.45 -25.51 11.13
C TRP A 43 -5.22 -24.32 11.71
N LYS A 44 -6.40 -24.06 11.16
CA LYS A 44 -7.29 -22.97 11.56
C LYS A 44 -8.72 -23.51 11.60
N TYR A 45 -9.47 -23.09 12.61
CA TYR A 45 -10.90 -23.30 12.69
C TYR A 45 -11.66 -22.28 11.85
N PHE A 46 -12.65 -22.77 11.10
CA PHE A 46 -13.58 -21.97 10.33
C PHE A 46 -15.01 -22.29 10.76
N ASP A 47 -15.81 -21.26 10.94
CA ASP A 47 -17.26 -21.42 11.05
C ASP A 47 -17.81 -21.87 9.71
N ALA A 48 -18.60 -22.94 9.73
CA ALA A 48 -19.24 -23.50 8.55
C ALA A 48 -20.70 -23.84 8.86
N PRO A 49 -21.57 -22.84 9.12
CA PRO A 49 -23.01 -23.07 9.20
C PRO A 49 -23.53 -23.85 7.98
N LEU A 50 -24.70 -24.48 8.10
CA LEU A 50 -25.23 -25.41 7.09
C LEU A 50 -25.27 -24.86 5.64
N ASN A 51 -25.29 -23.55 5.46
CA ASN A 51 -25.33 -22.86 4.16
C ASN A 51 -24.00 -22.22 3.74
N VAL A 52 -22.89 -22.49 4.44
CA VAL A 52 -21.58 -21.88 4.19
C VAL A 52 -20.52 -22.96 4.06
N ILE A 53 -19.81 -22.94 2.93
CA ILE A 53 -18.56 -23.67 2.76
C ILE A 53 -17.41 -22.66 2.90
N PRO A 54 -16.48 -22.84 3.85
CA PRO A 54 -15.33 -21.95 3.97
C PRO A 54 -14.46 -21.97 2.72
N ILE A 55 -14.28 -20.79 2.14
CA ILE A 55 -13.42 -20.55 0.98
C ILE A 55 -12.49 -19.39 1.32
N SER A 56 -11.21 -19.60 1.07
CA SER A 56 -10.17 -18.59 1.25
C SER A 56 -9.48 -18.33 -0.08
N ILE A 57 -9.26 -17.07 -0.42
CA ILE A 57 -8.57 -16.68 -1.65
C ILE A 57 -7.25 -16.03 -1.29
N ARG A 58 -6.19 -16.50 -1.93
CA ARG A 58 -4.82 -16.06 -1.66
C ARG A 58 -4.64 -14.61 -2.07
N CYS A 59 -4.02 -13.81 -1.20
CA CYS A 59 -3.62 -12.44 -1.56
C CYS A 59 -2.56 -12.47 -2.67
N GLY A 60 -2.63 -11.48 -3.57
CA GLY A 60 -1.79 -11.40 -4.77
C GLY A 60 -2.39 -12.12 -5.98
N CYS A 61 -3.60 -12.64 -5.87
CA CYS A 61 -4.31 -13.25 -6.99
C CYS A 61 -5.32 -12.28 -7.63
N ILE A 62 -5.44 -12.37 -8.94
CA ILE A 62 -6.53 -11.79 -9.72
C ILE A 62 -7.36 -12.93 -10.26
N VAL A 63 -8.61 -13.04 -9.79
CA VAL A 63 -9.52 -14.12 -10.17
C VAL A 63 -10.58 -13.54 -11.12
N PRO A 64 -10.62 -13.97 -12.39
CA PRO A 64 -11.75 -13.65 -13.26
C PRO A 64 -12.99 -14.37 -12.73
N ILE A 65 -14.09 -13.62 -12.62
CA ILE A 65 -15.37 -14.11 -12.12
C ILE A 65 -16.46 -13.81 -13.14
N GLN A 66 -17.51 -14.59 -13.14
CA GLN A 66 -18.62 -14.40 -14.05
C GLN A 66 -19.92 -14.39 -13.26
N VAL A 67 -20.89 -13.60 -13.72
CA VAL A 67 -22.21 -13.57 -13.08
C VAL A 67 -22.86 -14.94 -13.30
N SER A 68 -23.37 -15.54 -12.22
CA SER A 68 -24.14 -16.77 -12.32
C SER A 68 -25.37 -16.56 -13.21
N ALA A 69 -25.65 -17.54 -14.06
CA ALA A 69 -26.84 -17.58 -14.90
C ALA A 69 -27.35 -19.01 -15.00
N GLU A 70 -28.55 -19.15 -15.55
CA GLU A 70 -29.26 -20.42 -15.73
C GLU A 70 -28.49 -21.39 -16.64
N THR A 71 -27.77 -20.85 -17.64
CA THR A 71 -26.90 -21.61 -18.53
C THR A 71 -25.57 -20.88 -18.77
N THR A 72 -24.55 -21.63 -19.16
CA THR A 72 -23.24 -21.09 -19.55
C THR A 72 -23.34 -20.14 -20.73
N ASP A 73 -24.18 -20.43 -21.72
CA ASP A 73 -24.38 -19.58 -22.91
C ASP A 73 -24.91 -18.20 -22.53
N ILE A 74 -25.82 -18.13 -21.57
CA ILE A 74 -26.37 -16.87 -21.06
C ILE A 74 -25.31 -16.15 -20.22
N ALA A 75 -24.58 -16.89 -19.37
CA ALA A 75 -23.52 -16.30 -18.55
C ALA A 75 -22.46 -15.64 -19.43
N ARG A 76 -21.98 -16.32 -20.50
CA ARG A 76 -20.86 -15.86 -21.34
C ARG A 76 -21.12 -14.51 -21.99
N LYS A 77 -22.35 -14.31 -22.45
CA LYS A 77 -22.82 -13.04 -23.02
C LYS A 77 -22.90 -11.88 -22.04
N LYS A 78 -22.82 -12.14 -20.72
CA LYS A 78 -22.81 -11.10 -19.69
C LYS A 78 -21.40 -10.52 -19.47
N GLY A 79 -20.36 -11.07 -20.10
CA GLY A 79 -18.96 -10.68 -19.85
C GLY A 79 -18.47 -11.18 -18.50
N PHE A 80 -17.26 -10.77 -18.11
CA PHE A 80 -16.65 -11.17 -16.84
C PHE A 80 -16.30 -9.97 -15.95
N GLY A 81 -16.11 -10.25 -14.66
CA GLY A 81 -15.58 -9.33 -13.68
C GLY A 81 -14.19 -9.76 -13.21
N LEU A 82 -13.46 -8.83 -12.63
CA LEU A 82 -12.16 -9.11 -12.03
C LEU A 82 -12.24 -8.95 -10.51
N PHE A 83 -11.88 -10.01 -9.78
CA PHE A 83 -11.66 -9.94 -8.35
C PHE A 83 -10.16 -9.84 -8.07
N VAL A 84 -9.70 -8.62 -7.85
CA VAL A 84 -8.29 -8.25 -7.69
C VAL A 84 -7.97 -8.18 -6.21
N ILE A 85 -7.18 -9.12 -5.71
CA ILE A 85 -6.80 -9.16 -4.29
C ILE A 85 -5.34 -8.78 -4.18
N LEU A 86 -5.06 -7.58 -3.66
CA LEU A 86 -3.69 -7.08 -3.55
C LEU A 86 -2.87 -7.97 -2.61
N SER A 87 -1.60 -8.23 -2.97
CA SER A 87 -0.66 -9.06 -2.18
C SER A 87 -0.48 -8.60 -0.75
N SER A 88 -0.76 -7.33 -0.49
CA SER A 88 -0.67 -6.65 0.80
C SER A 88 -1.61 -5.44 0.78
N THR A 89 -1.91 -4.86 1.93
CA THR A 89 -2.80 -3.68 1.99
C THR A 89 -2.12 -2.41 1.47
N ASP A 90 -2.89 -1.49 0.90
CA ASP A 90 -2.47 -0.18 0.41
C ASP A 90 -3.03 0.93 1.31
N ASP A 91 -2.14 1.66 1.97
CA ASP A 91 -2.47 2.75 2.92
C ASP A 91 -2.48 4.15 2.28
N GLY A 92 -2.24 4.22 0.96
CA GLY A 92 -2.13 5.45 0.21
C GLY A 92 -0.70 5.97 0.05
N SER A 93 0.30 5.42 0.75
CA SER A 93 1.70 5.81 0.62
C SER A 93 2.33 5.25 -0.66
N SER A 94 3.21 5.96 -1.34
CA SER A 94 3.78 5.44 -2.60
C SER A 94 4.67 4.20 -2.37
N ALA A 95 5.19 3.99 -1.15
CA ALA A 95 5.86 2.74 -0.78
C ALA A 95 4.89 1.55 -0.74
N ALA A 96 3.66 1.75 -0.25
CA ALA A 96 2.60 0.75 -0.37
C ALA A 96 2.26 0.49 -1.84
N GLY A 97 2.19 1.54 -2.66
CA GLY A 97 1.92 1.43 -4.09
C GLY A 97 2.95 0.61 -4.88
N GLN A 98 4.24 0.74 -4.56
CA GLN A 98 5.33 -0.01 -5.21
C GLN A 98 5.39 -1.48 -4.77
N ARG A 99 4.98 -1.80 -3.53
CA ARG A 99 5.04 -3.19 -3.02
C ARG A 99 3.82 -4.04 -3.39
N ILE A 100 2.65 -3.42 -3.60
CA ILE A 100 1.44 -4.18 -3.92
C ILE A 100 1.56 -4.82 -5.30
N LYS A 101 1.25 -6.11 -5.34
CA LYS A 101 1.24 -6.91 -6.56
C LYS A 101 0.00 -7.76 -6.59
N ALA A 102 -0.45 -8.11 -7.78
CA ALA A 102 -1.41 -9.18 -7.98
C ALA A 102 -1.29 -9.68 -9.41
N SER A 103 -1.54 -10.95 -9.66
CA SER A 103 -1.56 -11.47 -11.01
C SER A 103 -2.61 -12.56 -11.21
N GLY A 104 -2.99 -12.73 -12.46
CA GLY A 104 -3.91 -13.77 -12.88
C GLY A 104 -3.94 -13.89 -14.40
N GLU A 105 -4.66 -14.88 -14.87
CA GLU A 105 -4.85 -15.09 -16.30
C GLU A 105 -6.24 -15.67 -16.58
N LEU A 106 -6.70 -15.48 -17.82
CA LEU A 106 -7.92 -16.04 -18.36
C LEU A 106 -7.61 -16.58 -19.75
N PHE A 107 -8.04 -17.81 -20.01
CA PHE A 107 -8.12 -18.36 -21.37
C PHE A 107 -9.60 -18.36 -21.76
N TRP A 108 -9.91 -17.74 -22.89
CA TRP A 108 -11.28 -17.67 -23.40
C TRP A 108 -11.33 -18.22 -24.82
N ASP A 109 -12.05 -19.29 -25.02
CA ASP A 109 -12.32 -19.90 -26.33
C ASP A 109 -13.80 -19.66 -26.71
N ASN A 110 -14.33 -20.40 -27.68
CA ASN A 110 -15.77 -20.41 -27.98
C ASN A 110 -16.53 -21.57 -27.29
N GLY A 111 -15.83 -22.44 -26.55
CA GLY A 111 -16.40 -23.59 -25.82
C GLY A 111 -16.71 -24.85 -26.64
N ASP A 112 -16.73 -24.76 -27.98
CA ASP A 112 -17.27 -25.84 -28.85
C ASP A 112 -16.29 -26.32 -29.94
N ASP A 113 -15.27 -25.53 -30.30
CA ASP A 113 -14.37 -25.85 -31.41
C ASP A 113 -13.39 -27.00 -31.09
N ALA A 114 -13.26 -27.95 -32.04
CA ALA A 114 -12.26 -29.02 -31.95
C ALA A 114 -10.81 -28.50 -32.06
N ASN A 115 -10.59 -27.38 -32.75
CA ASN A 115 -9.30 -26.71 -32.83
C ASN A 115 -9.26 -25.60 -31.77
N LEU A 116 -8.32 -25.68 -30.83
CA LEU A 116 -8.22 -24.78 -29.68
C LEU A 116 -7.85 -23.34 -30.10
N ASN A 117 -8.87 -22.55 -30.47
CA ASN A 117 -8.77 -21.12 -30.74
C ASN A 117 -9.18 -20.36 -29.48
N TYR A 118 -8.29 -19.55 -28.93
CA TYR A 118 -8.53 -18.83 -27.69
C TYR A 118 -7.90 -17.43 -27.69
N VAL A 119 -8.36 -16.61 -26.76
CA VAL A 119 -7.69 -15.37 -26.33
C VAL A 119 -7.13 -15.61 -24.93
N HIS A 120 -5.81 -15.44 -24.78
CA HIS A 120 -5.15 -15.42 -23.48
C HIS A 120 -5.12 -13.99 -22.95
N VAL A 121 -5.78 -13.76 -21.83
CA VAL A 121 -5.79 -12.47 -21.14
C VAL A 121 -4.93 -12.59 -19.89
N LYS A 122 -3.93 -11.72 -19.77
CA LYS A 122 -3.08 -11.60 -18.58
C LYS A 122 -3.47 -10.37 -17.78
N PHE A 123 -3.51 -10.54 -16.46
CA PHE A 123 -3.79 -9.48 -15.51
C PHE A 123 -2.58 -9.30 -14.60
N GLU A 124 -2.10 -8.07 -14.44
CA GLU A 124 -0.99 -7.76 -13.54
C GLU A 124 -1.24 -6.43 -12.83
N VAL A 125 -1.11 -6.41 -11.52
CA VAL A 125 -1.01 -5.18 -10.72
C VAL A 125 0.46 -4.94 -10.41
N ARG A 126 0.94 -3.76 -10.80
CA ARG A 126 2.25 -3.23 -10.41
C ARG A 126 2.14 -1.71 -10.28
N ASP A 127 2.80 -1.13 -9.28
CA ASP A 127 2.86 0.34 -9.10
C ASP A 127 1.46 0.98 -9.14
N ARG A 128 0.52 0.41 -8.35
CA ARG A 128 -0.93 0.77 -8.31
C ARG A 128 -1.69 0.68 -9.63
N THR A 129 -1.11 0.07 -10.64
CA THR A 129 -1.71 -0.03 -11.97
C THR A 129 -2.03 -1.48 -12.26
N LEU A 130 -3.32 -1.78 -12.40
CA LEU A 130 -3.79 -3.01 -13.01
C LEU A 130 -3.68 -2.87 -14.52
N THR A 131 -2.89 -3.73 -15.16
CA THR A 131 -2.78 -3.85 -16.61
C THR A 131 -3.47 -5.14 -17.06
N VAL A 132 -4.31 -5.02 -18.08
CA VAL A 132 -4.99 -6.15 -18.74
C VAL A 132 -4.49 -6.24 -20.17
N THR A 133 -3.89 -7.36 -20.55
CA THR A 133 -3.32 -7.58 -21.89
C THR A 133 -3.88 -8.84 -22.50
N SER A 134 -4.47 -8.73 -23.69
CA SER A 134 -5.03 -9.86 -24.43
C SER A 134 -4.15 -10.27 -25.60
N THR A 135 -3.98 -11.57 -25.81
CA THR A 135 -3.22 -12.15 -26.92
C THR A 135 -4.01 -13.30 -27.54
N PRO A 136 -4.54 -13.17 -28.77
CA PRO A 136 -5.19 -14.29 -29.45
C PRO A 136 -4.17 -15.36 -29.83
N SER A 137 -4.58 -16.64 -29.80
CA SER A 137 -3.73 -17.76 -30.21
C SER A 137 -3.41 -17.77 -31.70
N SER A 138 -4.30 -17.20 -32.51
CA SER A 138 -4.19 -17.08 -33.97
C SER A 138 -5.05 -15.91 -34.46
N VAL A 139 -4.86 -15.49 -35.72
CA VAL A 139 -5.74 -14.49 -36.34
C VAL A 139 -7.18 -15.01 -36.43
N GLU A 140 -7.36 -16.31 -36.74
CA GLU A 140 -8.66 -17.00 -36.80
C GLU A 140 -9.41 -16.96 -35.47
N SER A 141 -8.70 -16.88 -34.33
CA SER A 141 -9.33 -16.82 -33.01
C SER A 141 -10.25 -15.60 -32.87
N LEU A 142 -9.91 -14.48 -33.54
CA LEU A 142 -10.71 -13.25 -33.49
C LEU A 142 -12.01 -13.35 -34.31
N GLU A 143 -12.08 -14.27 -35.27
CA GLU A 143 -13.28 -14.50 -36.08
C GLU A 143 -14.25 -15.48 -35.40
N LYS A 144 -13.74 -16.35 -34.55
CA LYS A 144 -14.50 -17.46 -33.93
C LYS A 144 -15.03 -17.16 -32.54
N ILE A 145 -14.46 -16.17 -31.87
CA ILE A 145 -14.82 -15.81 -30.49
C ILE A 145 -15.67 -14.54 -30.53
N ASP A 146 -16.82 -14.54 -29.87
CA ASP A 146 -17.57 -13.30 -29.64
C ASP A 146 -16.80 -12.44 -28.63
N LEU A 147 -16.12 -11.43 -29.16
CA LEU A 147 -15.27 -10.52 -28.38
C LEU A 147 -16.04 -9.71 -27.34
N LYS A 148 -17.38 -9.64 -27.42
CA LYS A 148 -18.20 -9.01 -26.37
C LYS A 148 -18.27 -9.85 -25.10
N GLU A 149 -18.07 -11.17 -25.21
CA GLU A 149 -17.98 -12.05 -24.04
C GLU A 149 -16.73 -11.77 -23.22
N LEU A 150 -15.72 -11.16 -23.83
CA LEU A 150 -14.49 -10.75 -23.17
C LEU A 150 -14.59 -9.37 -22.53
N ASP A 151 -15.74 -8.70 -22.57
CA ASP A 151 -15.90 -7.40 -21.89
C ASP A 151 -15.72 -7.55 -20.38
N VAL A 152 -14.84 -6.75 -19.80
CA VAL A 152 -14.78 -6.58 -18.34
C VAL A 152 -15.92 -5.66 -17.92
N LYS A 153 -16.86 -6.17 -17.11
CA LYS A 153 -18.05 -5.42 -16.65
C LYS A 153 -17.91 -4.85 -15.25
N THR A 154 -17.09 -5.47 -14.41
CA THR A 154 -16.85 -5.02 -13.04
C THR A 154 -15.45 -5.36 -12.59
N ILE A 155 -14.87 -4.48 -11.78
CA ILE A 155 -13.58 -4.72 -11.13
C ILE A 155 -13.79 -4.47 -9.65
N LEU A 156 -13.45 -5.46 -8.84
CA LEU A 156 -13.50 -5.40 -7.38
C LEU A 156 -12.08 -5.56 -6.86
N ILE A 157 -11.54 -4.49 -6.27
CA ILE A 157 -10.16 -4.43 -5.78
C ILE A 157 -10.17 -4.44 -4.25
N VAL A 158 -9.55 -5.45 -3.66
CA VAL A 158 -9.49 -5.66 -2.21
C VAL A 158 -8.11 -5.30 -1.67
N GLY A 159 -8.10 -4.55 -0.58
CA GLY A 159 -6.89 -4.21 0.17
C GLY A 159 -6.56 -2.73 0.18
N PHE A 160 -7.50 -1.83 -0.10
CA PHE A 160 -7.31 -0.40 0.12
C PHE A 160 -7.75 -0.04 1.54
N ILE A 161 -6.80 0.34 2.41
CA ILE A 161 -7.12 0.78 3.78
C ILE A 161 -7.85 2.13 3.78
N LYS A 162 -7.58 2.95 2.76
CA LYS A 162 -8.21 4.27 2.59
C LYS A 162 -8.85 4.37 1.23
N LYS A 163 -9.97 5.08 1.18
CA LYS A 163 -10.63 5.45 -0.06
C LYS A 163 -9.63 6.15 -0.99
N PRO A 164 -9.41 5.65 -2.22
CA PRO A 164 -8.63 6.35 -3.23
C PRO A 164 -9.20 7.74 -3.52
N ALA A 165 -8.37 8.67 -3.96
CA ALA A 165 -8.82 10.00 -4.36
C ALA A 165 -9.55 9.95 -5.70
N ALA A 166 -9.01 9.19 -6.64
CA ALA A 166 -9.62 8.86 -7.90
C ALA A 166 -9.21 7.46 -8.35
N ILE A 167 -10.03 6.87 -9.21
CA ILE A 167 -9.67 5.71 -10.00
C ILE A 167 -9.66 6.16 -11.45
N LEU A 168 -8.57 5.90 -12.15
CA LEU A 168 -8.44 6.19 -13.57
C LEU A 168 -8.53 4.90 -14.35
N VAL A 169 -9.30 4.90 -15.43
CA VAL A 169 -9.23 3.87 -16.47
C VAL A 169 -8.73 4.52 -17.74
N ASN A 170 -7.61 4.01 -18.27
CA ASN A 170 -6.96 4.55 -19.47
C ASN A 170 -6.81 6.08 -19.38
N ASN A 171 -6.31 6.55 -18.22
CA ASN A 171 -6.10 7.95 -17.87
C ASN A 171 -7.37 8.82 -17.75
N LYS A 172 -8.56 8.22 -17.73
CA LYS A 172 -9.82 8.92 -17.50
C LYS A 172 -10.42 8.57 -16.13
N PRO A 173 -10.81 9.55 -15.31
CA PRO A 173 -11.44 9.26 -14.03
C PRO A 173 -12.77 8.56 -14.24
N VAL A 174 -13.05 7.58 -13.38
CA VAL A 174 -14.32 6.83 -13.35
C VAL A 174 -14.93 6.88 -11.95
N ASP A 175 -16.26 6.77 -11.91
CA ASP A 175 -16.97 6.59 -10.65
C ASP A 175 -16.67 5.22 -10.04
N PHE A 176 -16.53 5.18 -8.71
CA PHE A 176 -16.31 3.96 -7.96
C PHE A 176 -16.98 4.04 -6.60
N MET A 177 -17.32 2.86 -6.06
CA MET A 177 -17.79 2.70 -4.69
C MET A 177 -16.62 2.21 -3.82
N PHE A 178 -16.54 2.69 -2.58
CA PHE A 178 -15.58 2.21 -1.60
C PHE A 178 -16.30 1.75 -0.34
N ASP A 179 -16.03 0.50 0.04
CA ASP A 179 -16.48 -0.08 1.29
C ASP A 179 -15.34 0.00 2.31
N ASN A 180 -15.54 0.77 3.38
CA ASN A 180 -14.51 0.96 4.42
C ASN A 180 -14.32 -0.29 5.28
N ASP A 181 -15.39 -1.06 5.52
CA ASP A 181 -15.34 -2.22 6.42
C ASP A 181 -14.64 -3.40 5.72
N LEU A 182 -14.83 -3.50 4.40
CA LEU A 182 -14.22 -4.52 3.56
C LEU A 182 -12.94 -4.06 2.86
N GLU A 183 -12.50 -2.81 3.06
CA GLU A 183 -11.31 -2.23 2.41
C GLU A 183 -11.29 -2.44 0.89
N THR A 184 -12.46 -2.25 0.26
CA THR A 184 -12.72 -2.72 -1.11
C THR A 184 -13.24 -1.61 -2.01
N CYS A 185 -12.61 -1.45 -3.17
CA CYS A 185 -13.05 -0.57 -4.25
C CYS A 185 -13.81 -1.35 -5.31
N GLN A 186 -14.98 -0.85 -5.72
CA GLN A 186 -15.77 -1.44 -6.80
C GLN A 186 -15.99 -0.45 -7.94
N ILE A 187 -15.65 -0.88 -9.15
CA ILE A 187 -15.85 -0.15 -10.41
C ILE A 187 -16.94 -0.91 -11.19
N LYS A 188 -18.00 -0.22 -11.60
CA LYS A 188 -19.16 -0.76 -12.35
C LYS A 188 -19.50 0.09 -13.56
N ASN A 189 -20.36 -0.45 -14.43
CA ASN A 189 -21.03 0.25 -15.53
C ASN A 189 -20.08 0.82 -16.59
N GLN A 190 -18.93 0.18 -16.76
CA GLN A 190 -17.98 0.50 -17.81
C GLN A 190 -17.81 -0.76 -18.66
N SER A 191 -18.10 -0.67 -19.95
CA SER A 191 -17.76 -1.74 -20.90
C SER A 191 -16.34 -1.48 -21.37
N PHE A 192 -15.38 -2.23 -20.83
CA PHE A 192 -13.99 -2.14 -21.29
C PHE A 192 -13.74 -3.22 -22.35
N LEU A 193 -13.39 -2.80 -23.56
CA LEU A 193 -12.94 -3.72 -24.61
C LEU A 193 -11.56 -4.25 -24.24
N THR A 194 -11.48 -5.51 -23.79
CA THR A 194 -10.24 -6.19 -23.35
C THR A 194 -9.22 -6.43 -24.45
N LEU A 195 -9.60 -6.28 -25.72
CA LEU A 195 -8.66 -6.33 -26.84
C LEU A 195 -7.69 -5.15 -26.88
N ILE A 196 -8.00 -4.06 -26.18
CA ILE A 196 -7.10 -2.93 -25.99
C ILE A 196 -6.54 -3.04 -24.57
N PRO A 197 -5.23 -2.78 -24.35
CA PRO A 197 -4.70 -2.72 -23.00
C PRO A 197 -5.53 -1.78 -22.12
N ILE A 198 -6.02 -2.31 -21.00
CA ILE A 198 -6.73 -1.53 -20.00
C ILE A 198 -5.77 -1.28 -18.84
N GLN A 199 -5.57 -0.01 -18.50
CA GLN A 199 -4.86 0.40 -17.31
C GLN A 199 -5.86 0.98 -16.32
N VAL A 200 -5.95 0.35 -15.14
CA VAL A 200 -6.70 0.90 -14.00
C VAL A 200 -5.70 1.33 -12.95
N SER A 201 -5.62 2.62 -12.66
CA SER A 201 -4.74 3.16 -11.63
C SER A 201 -5.53 3.83 -10.52
N ALA A 202 -5.03 3.70 -9.30
CA ALA A 202 -5.57 4.41 -8.15
C ALA A 202 -4.71 5.63 -7.85
N GLU A 203 -5.31 6.82 -7.95
CA GLU A 203 -4.69 8.01 -7.42
C GLU A 203 -4.94 8.10 -5.93
N THR A 204 -3.88 8.37 -5.20
CA THR A 204 -3.94 8.63 -3.79
C THR A 204 -3.74 10.12 -3.59
N THR A 205 -4.41 10.69 -2.58
CA THR A 205 -4.03 12.00 -2.07
C THR A 205 -2.66 11.83 -1.41
N ASP A 206 -1.59 11.86 -2.21
CA ASP A 206 -0.21 11.79 -1.76
C ASP A 206 0.17 13.15 -1.17
N ILE A 207 -0.51 13.51 -0.09
CA ILE A 207 -0.18 14.64 0.76
C ILE A 207 0.69 14.15 1.93
N ALA A 208 1.26 12.94 1.90
CA ALA A 208 2.22 12.49 2.89
C ALA A 208 3.65 12.83 2.46
N ARG A 209 4.05 12.52 1.21
CA ARG A 209 5.39 12.86 0.70
C ARG A 209 5.61 14.36 0.45
N LYS A 210 4.53 15.11 0.17
CA LYS A 210 4.56 16.58 0.01
C LYS A 210 4.31 17.37 1.30
N LYS A 211 4.08 16.70 2.44
CA LYS A 211 3.86 17.37 3.74
C LYS A 211 5.12 17.56 4.55
N GLY A 212 6.28 17.09 4.10
CA GLY A 212 7.51 17.15 4.88
C GLY A 212 7.49 16.31 6.16
N PHE A 213 8.64 16.19 6.81
CA PHE A 213 8.85 15.38 8.01
C PHE A 213 8.33 16.05 9.29
N GLY A 214 7.73 15.24 10.16
CA GLY A 214 7.74 15.50 11.59
C GLY A 214 8.99 14.86 12.20
N LEU A 215 9.87 15.67 12.81
CA LEU A 215 11.05 15.16 13.50
C LEU A 215 10.74 14.99 14.99
N PHE A 216 10.77 13.76 15.48
CA PHE A 216 10.54 13.41 16.87
C PHE A 216 11.87 13.05 17.54
N VAL A 217 12.25 13.79 18.57
CA VAL A 217 13.50 13.57 19.32
C VAL A 217 13.14 13.17 20.74
N ILE A 218 13.45 11.93 21.10
CA ILE A 218 13.24 11.40 22.45
C ILE A 218 14.58 11.38 23.17
N LEU A 219 14.68 12.11 24.27
CA LEU A 219 15.90 12.19 25.06
C LEU A 219 16.06 10.92 25.93
N SER A 220 17.29 10.42 26.04
CA SER A 220 17.60 9.22 26.86
C SER A 220 17.38 9.39 28.37
N SER A 221 17.23 10.63 28.84
CA SER A 221 16.87 10.96 30.22
C SER A 221 16.25 12.36 30.24
N THR A 222 15.52 12.67 31.31
CA THR A 222 14.88 13.96 31.52
C THR A 222 15.92 15.07 31.75
N ASP A 223 15.80 16.22 31.07
CA ASP A 223 16.76 17.34 31.15
C ASP A 223 16.32 18.42 32.16
N ASP A 224 17.06 18.63 33.26
CA ASP A 224 16.83 19.70 34.24
C ASP A 224 18.00 20.69 34.44
N GLU A 225 17.67 21.81 35.08
CA GLU A 225 18.54 22.96 35.39
C GLU A 225 19.70 22.59 36.35
N SER A 226 19.50 21.59 37.21
CA SER A 226 20.46 21.18 38.25
C SER A 226 21.60 20.29 37.75
N SER A 227 21.48 19.86 36.50
CA SER A 227 22.31 18.81 35.97
C SER A 227 23.68 19.35 35.59
N ALA A 228 24.72 18.75 36.17
CA ALA A 228 26.01 18.61 35.48
C ALA A 228 25.87 17.74 34.20
N ALA A 229 24.65 17.54 33.68
CA ALA A 229 24.22 16.42 32.85
C ALA A 229 23.86 16.79 31.40
N GLY A 230 24.23 17.98 30.93
CA GLY A 230 24.37 18.21 29.48
C GLY A 230 25.22 17.11 28.79
N GLN A 231 26.17 16.52 29.52
CA GLN A 231 27.02 15.42 29.04
C GLN A 231 26.34 14.04 28.98
N ARG A 232 25.18 13.83 29.63
CA ARG A 232 24.51 12.52 29.69
C ARG A 232 23.30 12.38 28.77
N ILE A 233 22.74 13.50 28.30
CA ILE A 233 21.59 13.48 27.41
C ILE A 233 22.06 13.16 25.99
N LYS A 234 21.70 11.95 25.55
CA LYS A 234 22.00 11.46 24.21
C LYS A 234 20.73 11.02 23.51
N ALA A 235 20.68 11.25 22.22
CA ALA A 235 19.75 10.63 21.30
C ALA A 235 20.48 10.55 19.97
N SER A 236 20.31 9.45 19.26
CA SER A 236 20.89 9.33 17.92
C SER A 236 19.94 8.57 17.02
N GLY A 237 19.99 8.90 15.74
CA GLY A 237 19.22 8.21 14.73
C GLY A 237 19.90 8.37 13.38
N GLU A 238 19.53 7.51 12.45
CA GLU A 238 19.95 7.61 11.07
C GLU A 238 18.74 7.42 10.16
N LEU A 239 18.69 8.17 9.07
CA LEU A 239 17.71 8.05 8.01
C LEU A 239 18.47 7.93 6.68
N PHE A 240 18.17 6.89 5.93
CA PHE A 240 18.61 6.77 4.54
C PHE A 240 17.40 7.08 3.67
N TRP A 241 17.48 8.14 2.87
CA TRP A 241 16.39 8.58 2.01
C TRP A 241 16.81 8.47 0.55
N ASP A 242 16.09 7.66 -0.22
CA ASP A 242 16.25 7.54 -1.67
C ASP A 242 14.95 7.95 -2.37
N ASN A 243 14.91 7.81 -3.69
CA ASN A 243 13.71 8.02 -4.49
C ASN A 243 12.87 6.74 -4.66
N GLY A 244 13.21 5.66 -3.96
CA GLY A 244 12.50 4.36 -3.99
C GLY A 244 12.71 3.50 -5.25
N ASP A 245 13.36 4.02 -6.29
CA ASP A 245 13.41 3.39 -7.62
C ASP A 245 14.82 3.33 -8.25
N ASP A 246 15.87 3.84 -7.58
CA ASP A 246 17.22 3.86 -8.15
C ASP A 246 17.99 2.55 -7.95
N ALA A 247 18.25 1.85 -9.07
CA ALA A 247 19.07 0.63 -9.12
C ALA A 247 20.51 0.81 -8.61
N ASN A 248 21.03 2.05 -8.59
CA ASN A 248 22.38 2.36 -8.11
C ASN A 248 22.42 2.75 -6.62
N LEU A 249 21.29 2.63 -5.89
CA LEU A 249 21.20 2.95 -4.45
C LEU A 249 21.71 4.37 -4.13
N ASN A 250 21.29 5.36 -4.93
CA ASN A 250 21.54 6.75 -4.62
C ASN A 250 20.62 7.21 -3.49
N TYR A 251 21.20 7.67 -2.39
CA TYR A 251 20.48 8.08 -1.19
C TYR A 251 21.12 9.30 -0.55
N VAL A 252 20.36 10.00 0.29
CA VAL A 252 20.86 10.95 1.28
C VAL A 252 20.85 10.28 2.64
N HIS A 253 22.02 10.16 3.27
CA HIS A 253 22.17 9.70 4.64
C HIS A 253 22.08 10.89 5.59
N VAL A 254 21.05 10.90 6.41
CA VAL A 254 20.84 11.91 7.44
C VAL A 254 21.15 11.29 8.79
N LYS A 255 22.10 11.87 9.52
CA LYS A 255 22.39 11.48 10.90
C LYS A 255 21.89 12.53 11.86
N PHE A 256 21.30 12.05 12.95
CA PHE A 256 20.81 12.86 14.06
C PHE A 256 21.65 12.51 15.28
N GLU A 257 22.19 13.52 15.96
CA GLU A 257 22.93 13.33 17.21
C GLU A 257 22.57 14.44 18.20
N VAL A 258 22.11 14.06 19.38
CA VAL A 258 21.95 14.96 20.52
C VAL A 258 23.14 14.80 21.43
N ARG A 259 23.84 15.90 21.64
CA ARG A 259 24.94 16.02 22.60
C ARG A 259 24.99 17.42 23.16
N ASP A 260 25.25 17.57 24.45
CA ASP A 260 25.43 18.87 25.11
C ASP A 260 24.27 19.85 24.80
N ARG A 261 23.02 19.35 24.93
CA ARG A 261 21.76 20.07 24.65
C ARG A 261 21.64 20.61 23.22
N THR A 262 22.30 19.95 22.29
CA THR A 262 22.32 20.33 20.89
C THR A 262 21.98 19.10 20.06
N LEU A 263 20.88 19.17 19.31
CA LEU A 263 20.61 18.27 18.21
C LEU A 263 21.38 18.77 16.99
N THR A 264 22.28 17.95 16.47
CA THR A 264 22.95 18.15 15.18
C THR A 264 22.33 17.20 14.17
N VAL A 265 21.99 17.74 13.00
CA VAL A 265 21.52 16.98 11.84
C VAL A 265 22.53 17.16 10.73
N THR A 266 23.18 16.07 10.31
CA THR A 266 24.14 16.07 9.19
C THR A 266 23.57 15.30 8.01
N SER A 267 23.76 15.81 6.80
CA SER A 267 23.24 15.23 5.56
C SER A 267 24.41 14.90 4.64
N THR A 268 24.54 13.65 4.22
CA THR A 268 25.62 13.18 3.34
C THR A 268 25.01 12.38 2.19
N PRO A 269 25.08 12.87 0.94
CA PRO A 269 24.65 12.08 -0.21
C PRO A 269 25.62 10.91 -0.45
N SER A 270 25.10 9.77 -0.92
CA SER A 270 25.94 8.60 -1.22
C SER A 270 26.81 8.80 -2.46
N SER A 271 26.40 9.69 -3.36
CA SER A 271 27.12 10.10 -4.56
C SER A 271 26.73 11.52 -4.98
N VAL A 272 27.49 12.14 -5.90
CA VAL A 272 27.13 13.44 -6.49
C VAL A 272 25.77 13.37 -7.21
N GLU A 273 25.49 12.24 -7.88
CA GLU A 273 24.22 12.02 -8.61
C GLU A 273 23.00 11.92 -7.68
N SER A 274 23.20 11.61 -6.40
CA SER A 274 22.10 11.46 -5.44
C SER A 274 21.27 12.74 -5.28
N LEU A 275 21.93 13.90 -5.36
CA LEU A 275 21.26 15.20 -5.22
C LEU A 275 20.43 15.58 -6.45
N GLU A 276 20.69 14.97 -7.60
CA GLU A 276 19.93 15.20 -8.85
C GLU A 276 18.71 14.28 -8.96
N LYS A 277 18.78 13.11 -8.32
CA LYS A 277 17.76 12.05 -8.44
C LYS A 277 16.72 12.04 -7.32
N ILE A 278 16.96 12.78 -6.25
CA ILE A 278 16.07 12.86 -5.08
C ILE A 278 15.39 14.22 -5.07
N ASP A 279 14.06 14.25 -4.96
CA ASP A 279 13.34 15.51 -4.74
C ASP A 279 13.58 16.00 -3.31
N LEU A 280 14.50 16.96 -3.16
CA LEU A 280 14.88 17.51 -1.86
C LEU A 280 13.72 18.22 -1.13
N LYS A 281 12.61 18.52 -1.81
CA LYS A 281 11.40 19.05 -1.14
C LYS A 281 10.70 17.99 -0.29
N GLU A 282 10.90 16.72 -0.58
CA GLU A 282 10.40 15.63 0.28
C GLU A 282 11.06 15.65 1.66
N LEU A 283 12.31 16.15 1.73
CA LEU A 283 13.11 16.25 2.95
C LEU A 283 12.81 17.50 3.81
N ASP A 284 11.86 18.35 3.42
CA ASP A 284 11.44 19.50 4.24
C ASP A 284 10.97 19.02 5.62
N VAL A 285 11.43 19.65 6.70
CA VAL A 285 10.86 19.40 8.03
C VAL A 285 9.67 20.35 8.22
N LYS A 286 8.55 19.95 8.81
CA LYS A 286 7.45 20.90 9.12
C LYS A 286 7.27 21.14 10.61
N THR A 287 7.49 20.10 11.41
CA THR A 287 7.34 20.18 12.86
C THR A 287 8.47 19.42 13.50
N ILE A 288 8.98 19.97 14.59
CA ILE A 288 9.96 19.30 15.44
C ILE A 288 9.35 19.19 16.83
N LEU A 289 9.27 17.96 17.34
CA LEU A 289 8.80 17.67 18.69
C LEU A 289 9.95 17.04 19.47
N ILE A 290 10.37 17.70 20.55
CA ILE A 290 11.37 17.18 21.48
C ILE A 290 10.63 16.71 22.73
N VAL A 291 10.84 15.46 23.14
CA VAL A 291 10.18 14.80 24.28
C VAL A 291 11.22 14.53 25.36
N GLY A 292 10.87 14.83 26.62
CA GLY A 292 11.73 14.63 27.78
C GLY A 292 12.21 15.92 28.46
N PHE A 293 11.49 17.02 28.25
CA PHE A 293 11.73 18.28 28.95
C PHE A 293 10.84 18.36 30.19
N ILE A 294 11.45 18.21 31.38
CA ILE A 294 10.74 18.28 32.67
C ILE A 294 10.36 19.71 33.09
N LYS A 295 10.83 20.72 32.34
CA LYS A 295 10.48 22.14 32.54
C LYS A 295 10.44 22.84 31.18
N LYS A 296 9.79 24.00 31.10
CA LYS A 296 9.87 24.86 29.92
C LYS A 296 11.31 25.41 29.74
N PRO A 297 11.95 25.23 28.58
CA PRO A 297 13.23 25.88 28.27
C PRO A 297 13.13 27.40 28.31
N ALA A 298 14.21 28.10 28.68
CA ALA A 298 14.31 29.55 28.54
C ALA A 298 14.41 29.98 27.08
N ALA A 299 15.12 29.20 26.24
CA ALA A 299 15.26 29.50 24.82
C ALA A 299 15.56 28.25 23.98
N ILE A 300 15.08 28.27 22.74
CA ILE A 300 15.48 27.34 21.68
C ILE A 300 16.09 28.13 20.54
N LEU A 301 17.22 27.66 20.04
CA LEU A 301 17.95 28.25 18.93
C LEU A 301 18.05 27.25 17.80
N VAL A 302 17.65 27.66 16.59
CA VAL A 302 17.93 26.94 15.36
C VAL A 302 19.05 27.65 14.63
N ASN A 303 20.15 26.94 14.31
CA ASN A 303 21.32 27.52 13.65
C ASN A 303 21.79 28.83 14.33
N ASN A 304 21.83 28.79 15.67
CA ASN A 304 22.18 29.92 16.55
C ASN A 304 21.22 31.12 16.54
N LYS A 305 20.04 31.02 15.91
CA LYS A 305 18.99 32.05 15.95
C LYS A 305 17.83 31.61 16.86
N PRO A 306 17.36 32.47 17.79
CA PRO A 306 16.18 32.16 18.61
C PRO A 306 14.95 31.89 17.75
N VAL A 307 14.12 30.94 18.16
CA VAL A 307 12.84 30.62 17.53
C VAL A 307 11.73 30.52 18.56
N ASP A 308 10.50 30.80 18.14
CA ASP A 308 9.32 30.55 18.94
C ASP A 308 9.07 29.05 19.07
N PHE A 309 8.59 28.64 20.24
CA PHE A 309 8.23 27.25 20.53
C PHE A 309 7.04 27.19 21.50
N MET A 310 6.33 26.07 21.45
CA MET A 310 5.26 25.74 22.39
C MET A 310 5.76 24.65 23.34
N PHE A 311 5.54 24.82 24.63
CA PHE A 311 5.86 23.82 25.65
C PHE A 311 4.57 23.30 26.27
N ASP A 312 4.42 21.99 26.29
CA ASP A 312 3.31 21.28 26.92
C ASP A 312 3.81 20.73 28.27
N ASN A 313 3.26 21.25 29.38
CA ASN A 313 3.67 20.85 30.73
C ASN A 313 3.20 19.44 31.09
N ASP A 314 2.07 18.98 30.55
CA ASP A 314 1.47 17.69 30.90
C ASP A 314 2.20 16.56 30.16
N LEU A 315 2.65 16.83 28.95
CA LEU A 315 3.34 15.85 28.10
C LEU A 315 4.86 15.97 28.14
N GLU A 316 5.42 16.96 28.84
CA GLU A 316 6.87 17.23 28.90
C GLU A 316 7.51 17.35 27.51
N THR A 317 6.78 18.01 26.59
CA THR A 317 7.18 18.15 25.19
C THR A 317 7.37 19.58 24.77
N CYS A 318 8.30 19.78 23.84
CA CYS A 318 8.53 21.05 23.19
C CYS A 318 8.36 20.94 21.68
N GLN A 319 7.45 21.74 21.14
CA GLN A 319 7.14 21.79 19.72
C GLN A 319 7.68 23.07 19.08
N ILE A 320 8.47 22.90 18.01
CA ILE A 320 8.94 23.97 17.14
C ILE A 320 8.20 23.81 15.80
N LYS A 321 7.43 24.82 15.41
CA LYS A 321 6.81 24.87 14.08
C LYS A 321 7.83 25.43 13.09
N ASN A 322 8.23 24.63 12.11
CA ASN A 322 9.17 25.08 11.09
C ASN A 322 8.41 25.93 10.05
N GLN A 323 8.74 27.21 9.94
CA GLN A 323 8.20 28.12 8.92
C GLN A 323 8.93 27.98 7.58
N SER A 324 9.30 26.74 7.21
CA SER A 324 10.00 26.38 5.97
C SER A 324 11.49 26.76 5.88
N PHE A 325 12.21 26.81 7.00
CA PHE A 325 13.66 27.12 7.01
C PHE A 325 14.56 25.88 7.19
N LEU A 326 14.04 24.75 7.69
CA LEU A 326 14.77 23.48 7.82
C LEU A 326 14.36 22.41 6.81
N THR A 327 15.35 21.70 6.29
CA THR A 327 15.23 20.52 5.43
C THR A 327 16.31 19.53 5.85
N LEU A 328 15.98 18.23 5.88
CA LEU A 328 16.92 17.15 6.17
C LEU A 328 17.99 16.98 5.08
N SER A 329 17.82 17.64 3.92
CA SER A 329 18.83 17.68 2.87
C SER A 329 20.06 18.54 3.21
N LYS A 330 19.97 19.40 4.22
CA LYS A 330 21.04 20.31 4.66
C LYS A 330 21.35 20.12 6.12
N GLU A 331 22.58 20.45 6.49
CA GLU A 331 22.97 20.45 7.89
C GLU A 331 22.27 21.56 8.66
N PHE A 332 21.80 21.24 9.87
CA PHE A 332 21.30 22.22 10.81
C PHE A 332 21.49 21.73 12.25
N MET A 333 21.40 22.68 13.18
CA MET A 333 21.48 22.40 14.60
C MET A 333 20.33 23.06 15.37
N ILE A 334 19.87 22.40 16.41
CA ILE A 334 18.89 22.91 17.36
C ILE A 334 19.46 22.82 18.75
N LYS A 335 19.62 23.96 19.41
CA LYS A 335 20.19 24.08 20.75
C LYS A 335 19.16 24.62 21.71
N TRP A 336 19.03 24.02 22.89
CA TRP A 336 18.14 24.52 23.94
C TRP A 336 18.91 24.89 25.21
N ARG A 337 18.29 25.78 26.01
CA ARG A 337 18.85 26.30 27.26
C ARG A 337 17.71 26.40 28.27
N PHE A 338 17.98 26.05 29.52
CA PHE A 338 17.07 26.22 30.65
C PHE A 338 17.38 27.48 31.42
#